data_AF-A0A1H6ZTR5-F1
#
_entry.id   AF-A0A1H6ZTR5-F1
#
_cell.length_a   1.000
_cell.length_b   1.000
_cell.length_c   1.000
_cell.angle_alpha   90.00
_cell.angle_beta   90.00
_cell.angle_gamma   90.00
#
_symmetry.space_group_name_H-M   'P 1'
#
loop_
_entity.id
_entity.type
_entity.pdbx_description
1 polymer ?
#
loop_
_entity_poly.entity_id
_entity_poly.type
_entity_poly.pdbx_seq_one_letter_code
_entity_poly.pdbx_strand_id
1 'polypeptide(L)'
;MSLFDEPVSLEGIKLVKTFAACLASLSEDRQLPQKSFSIWAMPLAESGASEAEMQQVGVWFGKHHQTPPSLPYILLAVRVLKDKGELPPYRIATRQVLEAMEILNAVEKLGIVNGDSAQSLILAGTLAHLALYRKQLPNVDRAYPRTEVEGIARMSDYFADEILDEIQRGEGDLKALEPYLFGTGHEG
;
A
#
# COMPACT_ATOMS: atom_id res chain seq x y z
N MET A 1 26.37 -17.88 -22.56
CA MET A 1 25.54 -18.17 -21.36
C MET A 1 24.55 -17.03 -21.21
N SER A 2 23.26 -17.34 -21.15
CA SER A 2 22.20 -16.37 -20.90
C SER A 2 22.30 -15.85 -19.46
N LEU A 3 22.20 -14.54 -19.28
CA LEU A 3 22.18 -13.85 -17.98
C LEU A 3 20.83 -13.95 -17.25
N PHE A 4 19.89 -14.79 -17.74
CA PHE A 4 18.47 -14.75 -17.35
C PHE A 4 17.89 -16.00 -16.69
N ASP A 5 18.72 -16.95 -16.23
CA ASP A 5 18.23 -18.08 -15.44
C ASP A 5 18.96 -18.13 -14.10
N GLU A 6 18.74 -17.13 -13.24
CA GLU A 6 18.89 -17.40 -11.81
C GLU A 6 17.81 -18.43 -11.44
N PRO A 7 18.17 -19.59 -10.87
CA PRO A 7 17.19 -20.61 -10.54
C PRO A 7 16.21 -20.02 -9.52
N VAL A 8 14.92 -20.08 -9.85
CA VAL A 8 13.84 -19.66 -8.96
C VAL A 8 13.99 -20.41 -7.63
N SER A 9 14.14 -19.66 -6.53
CA SER A 9 14.29 -20.23 -5.19
C SER A 9 13.08 -21.12 -4.86
N LEU A 10 13.32 -22.43 -4.66
CA LEU A 10 12.28 -23.39 -4.27
C LEU A 10 11.68 -23.02 -2.91
N GLU A 11 12.50 -22.54 -1.99
CA GLU A 11 12.07 -22.01 -0.69
C GLU A 11 11.18 -20.79 -0.89
N GLY A 12 11.61 -19.83 -1.70
CA GLY A 12 10.82 -18.65 -2.05
C GLY A 12 9.44 -19.01 -2.63
N ILE A 13 9.40 -19.97 -3.57
CA ILE A 13 8.13 -20.46 -4.13
C ILE A 13 7.23 -21.10 -3.07
N LYS A 14 7.81 -21.81 -2.09
CA LYS A 14 7.06 -22.38 -0.98
C LYS A 14 6.42 -21.28 -0.13
N LEU A 15 7.19 -20.23 0.20
CA LEU A 15 6.70 -19.07 0.94
C LEU A 15 5.55 -18.36 0.20
N VAL A 16 5.70 -18.14 -1.12
CA VAL A 16 4.62 -17.53 -1.93
C VAL A 16 3.36 -18.39 -1.91
N LYS A 17 3.50 -19.71 -2.08
CA LYS A 17 2.36 -20.65 -2.07
C LYS A 17 1.65 -20.65 -0.72
N THR A 18 2.40 -20.63 0.38
CA THR A 18 1.83 -20.58 1.74
C THR A 18 1.00 -19.32 1.95
N PHE A 19 1.52 -18.16 1.52
CA PHE A 19 0.76 -16.91 1.55
C PHE A 19 -0.47 -16.96 0.65
N ALA A 20 -0.31 -17.37 -0.61
CA ALA A 20 -1.41 -17.41 -1.59
C ALA A 20 -2.53 -18.37 -1.19
N ALA A 21 -2.22 -19.49 -0.52
CA ALA A 21 -3.20 -20.43 -0.02
C ALA A 21 -4.17 -19.79 0.99
N CYS A 22 -3.71 -18.81 1.78
CA CYS A 22 -4.55 -18.09 2.73
C CYS A 22 -5.58 -17.18 2.02
N LEU A 23 -5.29 -16.75 0.80
CA LEU A 23 -6.14 -15.85 0.01
C LEU A 23 -7.06 -16.60 -0.97
N ALA A 24 -6.93 -17.92 -1.11
CA ALA A 24 -7.61 -18.71 -2.15
C ALA A 24 -9.15 -18.71 -2.05
N SER A 25 -9.71 -18.32 -0.90
CA SER A 25 -11.17 -18.19 -0.69
C SER A 25 -11.71 -16.80 -1.02
N LEU A 26 -10.83 -15.82 -1.27
CA LEU A 26 -11.22 -14.46 -1.64
C LEU A 26 -11.60 -14.40 -3.13
N SER A 27 -12.24 -13.29 -3.53
CA SER A 27 -12.52 -13.00 -4.92
C SER A 27 -11.23 -12.94 -5.76
N GLU A 28 -11.31 -13.29 -7.05
CA GLU A 28 -10.14 -13.46 -7.92
C GLU A 28 -9.24 -12.22 -7.99
N ASP A 29 -9.83 -11.04 -7.95
CA ASP A 29 -9.16 -9.74 -7.90
C ASP A 29 -8.35 -9.50 -6.61
N ARG A 30 -8.66 -10.22 -5.53
CA ARG A 30 -7.95 -10.18 -4.23
C ARG A 30 -6.95 -11.32 -4.06
N GLN A 31 -6.92 -12.27 -4.98
CA GLN A 31 -5.95 -13.36 -4.97
C GLN A 31 -4.61 -12.92 -5.53
N LEU A 32 -3.53 -13.62 -5.15
CA LEU A 32 -2.23 -13.43 -5.78
C LEU A 32 -2.22 -14.18 -7.13
N PRO A 33 -2.05 -13.49 -8.28
CA PRO A 33 -2.00 -14.16 -9.57
C PRO A 33 -0.82 -15.13 -9.65
N GLN A 34 -1.01 -16.31 -10.26
CA GLN A 34 0.06 -17.32 -10.37
C GLN A 34 1.32 -16.78 -11.09
N LYS A 35 1.16 -15.87 -12.04
CA LYS A 35 2.28 -15.19 -12.73
C LYS A 35 3.20 -14.42 -11.78
N SER A 36 2.71 -14.04 -10.60
CA SER A 36 3.49 -13.34 -9.59
C SER A 36 4.38 -14.27 -8.77
N PHE A 37 4.17 -15.60 -8.82
CA PHE A 37 4.83 -16.52 -7.90
C PHE A 37 6.35 -16.57 -8.11
N SER A 38 6.80 -16.64 -9.36
CA SER A 38 8.23 -16.60 -9.69
C SER A 38 8.86 -15.24 -9.32
N ILE A 39 8.12 -14.14 -9.55
CA ILE A 39 8.58 -12.77 -9.26
C ILE A 39 8.76 -12.56 -7.76
N TRP A 40 7.88 -13.12 -6.94
CA TRP A 40 7.88 -12.93 -5.49
C TRP A 40 8.82 -13.89 -4.76
N ALA A 41 9.23 -14.99 -5.41
CA ALA A 41 10.01 -16.05 -4.79
C ALA A 41 11.34 -15.54 -4.20
N MET A 42 12.18 -14.87 -5.00
CA MET A 42 13.48 -14.42 -4.53
C MET A 42 13.35 -13.39 -3.39
N PRO A 43 12.55 -12.31 -3.51
CA PRO A 43 12.45 -11.31 -2.45
C PRO A 43 11.88 -11.86 -1.14
N LEU A 44 10.94 -12.82 -1.20
CA LEU A 44 10.45 -13.48 0.01
C LEU A 44 11.49 -14.40 0.65
N ALA A 45 12.27 -15.14 -0.15
CA ALA A 45 13.37 -15.94 0.38
C ALA A 45 14.41 -15.06 1.10
N GLU A 46 14.78 -13.92 0.48
CA GLU A 46 15.75 -12.97 1.05
C GLU A 46 15.24 -12.26 2.31
N SER A 47 13.92 -12.17 2.50
CA SER A 47 13.34 -11.63 3.74
C SER A 47 13.61 -12.52 4.97
N GLY A 48 14.02 -13.78 4.74
CA GLY A 48 14.21 -14.80 5.77
C GLY A 48 12.91 -15.13 6.51
N ALA A 49 11.77 -15.00 5.85
CA ALA A 49 10.47 -15.40 6.39
C ALA A 49 10.34 -16.93 6.42
N SER A 50 9.70 -17.44 7.45
CA SER A 50 9.25 -18.82 7.56
C SER A 50 7.85 -19.00 6.99
N GLU A 51 7.47 -20.24 6.70
CA GLU A 51 6.10 -20.57 6.28
C GLU A 51 5.05 -20.17 7.33
N ALA A 52 5.36 -20.33 8.62
CA ALA A 52 4.47 -19.94 9.69
C ALA A 52 4.22 -18.42 9.72
N GLU A 53 5.26 -17.62 9.48
CA GLU A 53 5.13 -16.16 9.35
C GLU A 53 4.34 -15.78 8.10
N MET A 54 4.58 -16.44 6.96
CA MET A 54 3.81 -16.18 5.73
C MET A 54 2.34 -16.57 5.88
N GLN A 55 2.03 -17.62 6.64
CA GLN A 55 0.66 -17.98 6.95
C GLN A 55 -0.01 -16.90 7.82
N GLN A 56 0.69 -16.41 8.85
CA GLN A 56 0.18 -15.32 9.69
C GLN A 56 -0.06 -14.04 8.88
N VAL A 57 0.89 -13.65 8.03
CA VAL A 57 0.76 -12.51 7.13
C VAL A 57 -0.41 -12.71 6.16
N GLY A 58 -0.60 -13.91 5.61
CA GLY A 58 -1.71 -14.23 4.72
C GLY A 58 -3.08 -14.11 5.39
N VAL A 59 -3.24 -14.66 6.60
CA VAL A 59 -4.47 -14.55 7.39
C VAL A 59 -4.77 -13.10 7.76
N TRP A 60 -3.75 -12.37 8.22
CA TRP A 60 -3.87 -10.95 8.54
C TRP A 60 -4.27 -10.12 7.31
N PHE A 61 -3.59 -10.31 6.18
CA PHE A 61 -3.87 -9.58 4.93
C PHE A 61 -5.32 -9.83 4.47
N GLY A 62 -5.77 -11.10 4.46
CA GLY A 62 -7.13 -11.44 4.03
C GLY A 62 -8.22 -10.81 4.91
N LYS A 63 -7.91 -10.50 6.18
CA LYS A 63 -8.83 -9.84 7.12
C LYS A 63 -8.88 -8.32 6.96
N HIS A 64 -7.75 -7.70 6.62
CA HIS A 64 -7.58 -6.24 6.70
C HIS A 64 -7.51 -5.52 5.35
N HIS A 65 -7.42 -6.27 4.24
CA HIS A 65 -7.26 -5.70 2.90
C HIS A 65 -8.35 -6.16 1.96
N GLN A 66 -8.97 -5.19 1.29
CA GLN A 66 -9.88 -5.40 0.17
C GLN A 66 -9.14 -5.35 -1.17
N THR A 67 -7.86 -4.98 -1.14
CA THR A 67 -7.00 -4.84 -2.32
C THR A 67 -6.18 -6.08 -2.67
N PRO A 68 -5.76 -6.22 -3.95
CA PRO A 68 -4.79 -7.24 -4.33
C PRO A 68 -3.45 -7.04 -3.57
N PRO A 69 -2.77 -8.13 -3.19
CA PRO A 69 -1.53 -8.04 -2.44
C PRO A 69 -0.39 -7.49 -3.31
N SER A 70 0.43 -6.62 -2.71
CA SER A 70 1.64 -6.09 -3.33
C SER A 70 2.89 -6.58 -2.58
N LEU A 71 3.93 -6.97 -3.33
CA LEU A 71 5.14 -7.53 -2.75
C LEU A 71 5.81 -6.58 -1.72
N PRO A 72 5.98 -5.27 -2.00
CA PRO A 72 6.60 -4.36 -1.02
C PRO A 72 5.82 -4.31 0.30
N TYR A 73 4.49 -4.37 0.23
CA TYR A 73 3.64 -4.34 1.40
C TYR A 73 3.70 -5.64 2.21
N ILE A 74 3.74 -6.80 1.53
CA ILE A 74 3.91 -8.09 2.20
C ILE A 74 5.29 -8.18 2.87
N LEU A 75 6.35 -7.68 2.22
CA LEU A 75 7.68 -7.60 2.84
C LEU A 75 7.70 -6.67 4.07
N LEU A 76 6.96 -5.56 4.03
CA LEU A 76 6.78 -4.70 5.19
C LEU A 76 6.06 -5.44 6.33
N ALA A 77 4.99 -6.17 6.04
CA ALA A 77 4.25 -6.94 7.04
C ALA A 77 5.13 -8.03 7.68
N VAL A 78 5.89 -8.78 6.87
CA VAL A 78 6.88 -9.76 7.35
C VAL A 78 7.89 -9.08 8.29
N ARG A 79 8.42 -7.92 7.91
CA ARG A 79 9.37 -7.19 8.76
C ARG A 79 8.73 -6.78 10.08
N VAL A 80 7.52 -6.22 10.05
CA VAL A 80 6.81 -5.81 11.28
C VAL A 80 6.56 -7.01 12.19
N LEU A 81 6.13 -8.15 11.63
CA LEU A 81 5.94 -9.39 12.39
C LEU A 81 7.24 -9.87 13.05
N LYS A 82 8.36 -9.83 12.33
CA LYS A 82 9.67 -10.23 12.85
C LYS A 82 10.20 -9.30 13.93
N ASP A 83 10.04 -7.99 13.73
CA ASP A 83 10.56 -6.97 14.64
C ASP A 83 9.72 -6.87 15.93
N LYS A 84 8.39 -7.05 15.83
CA LYS A 84 7.46 -6.86 16.96
C LYS A 84 6.92 -8.16 17.55
N GLY A 85 7.09 -9.29 16.87
CA GLY A 85 6.52 -10.59 17.24
C GLY A 85 5.04 -10.76 16.90
N GLU A 86 4.34 -9.70 16.48
CA GLU A 86 2.93 -9.73 16.09
C GLU A 86 2.61 -8.67 15.03
N LEU A 87 1.52 -8.91 14.28
CA LEU A 87 0.93 -7.94 13.37
C LEU A 87 -0.17 -7.16 14.09
N PRO A 88 -0.32 -5.85 13.81
CA PRO A 88 -1.38 -5.06 14.43
C PRO A 88 -2.78 -5.57 13.99
N PRO A 89 -3.83 -5.31 14.79
CA PRO A 89 -5.20 -5.71 14.45
C PRO A 89 -5.85 -4.82 13.37
N TYR A 90 -5.05 -4.13 12.56
CA TYR A 90 -5.43 -3.18 11.51
C TYR A 90 -4.35 -3.16 10.42
N ARG A 91 -4.55 -2.38 9.35
CA ARG A 91 -3.59 -2.26 8.25
C ARG A 91 -2.36 -1.46 8.67
N ILE A 92 -1.17 -1.85 8.21
CA ILE A 92 0.05 -1.08 8.44
C ILE A 92 0.04 0.10 7.47
N ALA A 93 -0.02 1.33 7.97
CA ALA A 93 0.13 2.49 7.10
C ALA A 93 1.55 2.53 6.52
N THR A 94 1.66 2.62 5.19
CA THR A 94 2.96 2.81 4.55
C THR A 94 3.47 4.22 4.85
N ARG A 95 4.79 4.42 4.70
CA ARG A 95 5.39 5.75 4.85
C ARG A 95 4.69 6.81 4.00
N GLN A 96 4.34 6.49 2.75
CA GLN A 96 3.65 7.41 1.85
C GLN A 96 2.26 7.80 2.38
N VAL A 97 1.54 6.85 2.97
CA VAL A 97 0.22 7.11 3.57
C VAL A 97 0.35 7.99 4.80
N LEU A 98 1.35 7.73 5.66
CA LEU A 98 1.63 8.56 6.84
C LEU A 98 2.04 10.00 6.44
N GLU A 99 2.92 10.15 5.45
CA GLU A 99 3.29 11.48 4.91
C GLU A 99 2.08 12.20 4.30
N ALA A 100 1.18 11.48 3.62
CA ALA A 100 -0.07 12.05 3.12
C ALA A 100 -0.97 12.54 4.26
N MET A 101 -1.10 11.78 5.36
CA MET A 101 -1.83 12.24 6.54
C MET A 101 -1.25 13.53 7.12
N GLU A 102 0.08 13.60 7.25
CA GLU A 102 0.74 14.79 7.79
C GLU A 102 0.45 16.04 6.94
N ILE A 103 0.42 15.88 5.61
CA ILE A 103 0.02 16.94 4.68
C ILE A 103 -1.44 17.36 4.92
N LEU A 104 -2.37 16.41 5.04
CA LEU A 104 -3.79 16.73 5.28
C LEU A 104 -3.98 17.46 6.62
N ASN A 105 -3.32 17.00 7.68
CA ASN A 105 -3.34 17.67 8.99
C ASN A 105 -2.74 19.08 8.94
N ALA A 106 -1.71 19.31 8.11
CA ALA A 106 -1.14 20.64 7.92
C ALA A 106 -2.12 21.57 7.18
N VAL A 107 -2.83 21.05 6.17
CA VAL A 107 -3.85 21.76 5.41
C VAL A 107 -5.03 22.16 6.31
N GLU A 108 -5.49 21.24 7.16
CA GLU A 108 -6.52 21.51 8.17
C GLU A 108 -6.12 22.66 9.09
N LYS A 109 -4.89 22.64 9.61
CA LYS A 109 -4.35 23.70 10.48
C LYS A 109 -4.26 25.06 9.80
N LEU A 110 -4.24 25.11 8.46
CA LEU A 110 -4.30 26.35 7.69
C LEU A 110 -5.73 26.85 7.47
N GLY A 111 -6.74 26.19 8.05
CA GLY A 111 -8.16 26.54 7.89
C GLY A 111 -8.72 26.18 6.52
N ILE A 112 -8.04 25.31 5.78
CA ILE A 112 -8.48 24.86 4.47
C ILE A 112 -9.44 23.69 4.69
N VAL A 113 -10.73 23.97 4.57
CA VAL A 113 -11.84 23.02 4.82
C VAL A 113 -11.97 22.03 3.66
N ASN A 114 -12.54 20.87 3.97
CA ASN A 114 -12.75 19.80 3.01
C ASN A 114 -13.78 20.13 1.92
N GLY A 115 -13.55 19.57 0.72
CA GLY A 115 -14.37 19.78 -0.49
C GLY A 115 -13.73 20.76 -1.48
N ASP A 116 -13.42 21.98 -1.04
CA ASP A 116 -12.93 23.04 -1.93
C ASP A 116 -11.44 22.86 -2.31
N SER A 117 -10.69 22.16 -1.47
CA SER A 117 -9.23 22.03 -1.59
C SER A 117 -8.75 20.69 -2.13
N ALA A 118 -9.61 19.67 -2.19
CA ALA A 118 -9.21 18.33 -2.62
C ALA A 118 -8.64 18.36 -4.05
N GLN A 119 -9.29 19.09 -4.96
CA GLN A 119 -8.78 19.29 -6.32
C GLN A 119 -7.45 20.06 -6.33
N SER A 120 -7.29 21.06 -5.46
CA SER A 120 -6.04 21.81 -5.33
C SER A 120 -4.89 20.94 -4.80
N LEU A 121 -5.16 20.03 -3.85
CA LEU A 121 -4.17 19.08 -3.33
C LEU A 121 -3.76 18.06 -4.40
N ILE A 122 -4.72 17.52 -5.15
CA ILE A 122 -4.45 16.64 -6.30
C ILE A 122 -3.59 17.38 -7.34
N LEU A 123 -3.95 18.62 -7.67
CA LEU A 123 -3.18 19.44 -8.61
C LEU A 123 -1.77 19.72 -8.08
N ALA A 124 -1.62 20.09 -6.81
CA ALA A 124 -0.33 20.38 -6.19
C ALA A 124 0.60 19.15 -6.20
N GLY A 125 0.10 17.99 -5.79
CA GLY A 125 0.85 16.73 -5.83
C GLY A 125 1.25 16.33 -7.25
N THR A 126 0.33 16.47 -8.21
CA THR A 126 0.59 16.19 -9.63
C THR A 126 1.66 17.13 -10.20
N LEU A 127 1.58 18.43 -9.91
CA LEU A 127 2.58 19.40 -10.35
C LEU A 127 3.95 19.10 -9.77
N ALA A 128 4.03 18.78 -8.47
CA ALA A 128 5.29 18.41 -7.81
C ALA A 128 5.91 17.16 -8.45
N HIS A 129 5.10 16.12 -8.67
CA HIS A 129 5.53 14.87 -9.30
C HIS A 129 6.03 15.09 -10.74
N LEU A 130 5.24 15.76 -11.59
CA LEU A 130 5.61 16.01 -12.98
C LEU A 130 6.82 16.96 -13.10
N ALA A 131 6.94 17.96 -12.22
CA ALA A 131 8.09 18.87 -12.20
C ALA A 131 9.39 18.12 -11.86
N LEU A 132 9.33 17.16 -10.91
CA LEU A 132 10.48 16.32 -10.57
C LEU A 132 10.99 15.55 -11.78
N TYR A 133 10.10 14.85 -12.49
CA TYR A 133 10.44 14.11 -13.71
C TYR A 133 11.03 15.02 -14.79
N ARG A 134 10.41 16.18 -15.04
CA ARG A 134 10.91 17.13 -16.05
C ARG A 134 12.30 17.67 -15.71
N LYS A 135 12.59 17.87 -14.42
CA LYS A 135 13.88 18.40 -13.96
C LYS A 135 14.98 17.34 -13.93
N GLN A 136 14.67 16.15 -13.43
CA GLN A 136 15.68 15.11 -13.18
C GLN A 136 15.82 14.12 -14.33
N LEU A 137 14.76 13.93 -15.12
CA LEU A 137 14.68 12.92 -16.18
C LEU A 137 14.07 13.53 -17.46
N PRO A 138 14.69 14.58 -18.05
CA PRO A 138 14.09 15.36 -19.14
C PRO A 138 13.83 14.55 -20.43
N ASN A 139 14.51 13.41 -20.59
CA ASN A 139 14.41 12.55 -21.78
C ASN A 139 13.38 11.41 -21.62
N VAL A 140 12.75 11.27 -20.46
CA VAL A 140 11.69 10.27 -20.26
C VAL A 140 10.44 10.69 -21.03
N ASP A 141 9.82 9.73 -21.74
CA ASP A 141 8.55 9.95 -22.42
C ASP A 141 7.51 10.45 -21.43
N ARG A 142 6.83 11.56 -21.76
CA ARG A 142 5.76 12.15 -20.96
C ARG A 142 4.59 11.19 -20.72
N ALA A 143 4.42 10.15 -21.54
CA ALA A 143 3.43 9.10 -21.28
C ALA A 143 3.71 8.38 -19.95
N TYR A 144 4.98 8.10 -19.63
CA TYR A 144 5.37 7.38 -18.42
C TYR A 144 4.91 8.05 -17.11
N PRO A 145 5.29 9.31 -16.79
CA PRO A 145 4.87 9.95 -15.54
C PRO A 145 3.37 10.28 -15.50
N ARG A 146 2.68 10.29 -16.66
CA ARG A 146 1.21 10.36 -16.68
C ARG A 146 0.58 9.05 -16.20
N THR A 147 1.08 7.92 -16.69
CA THR A 147 0.64 6.59 -16.25
C THR A 147 0.92 6.36 -14.76
N GLU A 148 2.02 6.89 -14.22
CA GLU A 148 2.31 6.86 -12.78
C GLU A 148 1.24 7.60 -11.96
N VAL A 149 0.88 8.82 -12.36
CA VAL A 149 -0.18 9.62 -11.70
C VAL A 149 -1.54 8.90 -11.76
N GLU A 150 -1.89 8.33 -12.92
CA GLU A 150 -3.10 7.51 -13.06
C GLU A 150 -3.04 6.26 -12.16
N GLY A 151 -1.87 5.66 -12.00
CA GLY A 151 -1.64 4.54 -11.08
C GLY A 151 -1.92 4.92 -9.62
N ILE A 152 -1.44 6.09 -9.19
CA ILE A 152 -1.72 6.62 -7.84
C ILE A 152 -3.22 6.86 -7.67
N ALA A 153 -3.90 7.46 -8.66
CA ALA A 153 -5.34 7.70 -8.58
C ALA A 153 -6.13 6.39 -8.43
N ARG A 154 -5.79 5.35 -9.21
CA ARG A 154 -6.42 4.02 -9.07
C ARG A 154 -6.14 3.40 -7.70
N MET A 155 -4.91 3.49 -7.19
CA MET A 155 -4.59 2.99 -5.84
C MET A 155 -5.37 3.72 -4.75
N SER A 156 -5.52 5.05 -4.86
CA SER A 156 -6.28 5.83 -3.89
C SER A 156 -7.75 5.45 -3.85
N ASP A 157 -8.36 5.15 -5.01
CA ASP A 157 -9.73 4.64 -5.10
C ASP A 157 -9.89 3.34 -4.30
N TYR A 158 -8.98 2.39 -4.51
CA TYR A 158 -8.97 1.14 -3.78
C TYR A 158 -8.75 1.29 -2.26
N PHE A 159 -7.88 2.22 -1.85
CA PHE A 159 -7.65 2.45 -0.43
C PHE A 159 -8.78 3.23 0.23
N ALA A 160 -9.58 4.00 -0.52
CA ALA A 160 -10.61 4.84 0.07
C ALA A 160 -11.54 4.04 0.99
N ASP A 161 -12.06 2.91 0.51
CA ASP A 161 -12.95 2.05 1.30
C ASP A 161 -12.26 1.46 2.53
N GLU A 162 -11.00 1.00 2.39
CA GLU A 162 -10.22 0.47 3.53
C GLU A 162 -9.99 1.55 4.60
N ILE A 163 -9.69 2.79 4.20
CA ILE A 163 -9.45 3.91 5.12
C ILE A 163 -10.76 4.34 5.81
N LEU A 164 -11.87 4.41 5.06
CA LEU A 164 -13.17 4.76 5.61
C LEU A 164 -13.64 3.71 6.63
N ASP A 165 -13.45 2.43 6.34
CA ASP A 165 -13.74 1.32 7.25
C ASP A 165 -12.92 1.42 8.56
N GLU A 166 -11.61 1.72 8.45
CA GLU A 166 -10.72 1.89 9.61
C GLU A 166 -11.17 3.04 10.50
N ILE A 167 -11.51 4.18 9.88
CA ILE A 167 -12.00 5.35 10.61
C ILE A 167 -13.32 5.05 11.30
N GLN A 168 -14.30 4.44 10.61
CA GLN A 168 -15.59 4.08 11.20
C GLN A 168 -15.46 3.13 12.40
N ARG A 169 -14.43 2.28 12.41
CA ARG A 169 -14.15 1.34 13.52
C ARG A 169 -13.32 1.99 14.64
N GLY A 170 -12.78 3.20 14.45
CA GLY A 170 -11.90 3.87 15.40
C GLY A 170 -10.52 3.20 15.54
N GLU A 171 -10.10 2.43 14.53
CA GLU A 171 -8.89 1.63 14.50
C GLU A 171 -7.89 2.15 13.45
N GLY A 172 -6.64 1.68 13.50
CA GLY A 172 -5.63 2.02 12.51
C GLY A 172 -4.96 3.38 12.72
N ASP A 173 -3.83 3.56 12.04
CA ASP A 173 -3.04 4.79 12.10
C ASP A 173 -3.82 5.98 11.52
N LEU A 174 -4.76 5.73 10.60
CA LEU A 174 -5.47 6.76 9.84
C LEU A 174 -6.72 7.30 10.52
N LYS A 175 -7.16 6.74 11.65
CA LYS A 175 -8.32 7.24 12.41
C LYS A 175 -8.21 8.72 12.77
N ALA A 176 -6.99 9.24 12.89
CA ALA A 176 -6.74 10.66 13.15
C ALA A 176 -7.22 11.59 12.01
N LEU A 177 -7.49 11.05 10.82
CA LEU A 177 -8.09 11.80 9.71
C LEU A 177 -9.61 11.98 9.85
N GLU A 178 -10.26 11.35 10.84
CA GLU A 178 -11.72 11.47 11.02
C GLU A 178 -12.22 12.92 11.07
N PRO A 179 -11.64 13.83 11.87
CA PRO A 179 -12.12 15.21 11.96
C PRO A 179 -12.00 15.94 10.63
N TYR A 180 -10.89 15.71 9.92
CA TYR A 180 -10.68 16.24 8.59
C TYR A 180 -11.75 15.68 7.65
N LEU A 181 -11.75 14.38 7.37
CA LEU A 181 -12.57 13.75 6.33
C LEU A 181 -14.09 13.86 6.55
N PHE A 182 -14.55 13.85 7.80
CA PHE A 182 -15.98 13.86 8.13
C PHE A 182 -16.47 15.17 8.76
N GLY A 183 -15.59 16.15 8.96
CA GLY A 183 -15.96 17.47 9.46
C GLY A 183 -16.47 17.48 10.91
N THR A 184 -16.19 16.44 11.69
CA THR A 184 -16.65 16.31 13.09
C THR A 184 -15.90 17.21 14.08
N GLY A 185 -14.98 18.05 13.60
CA GLY A 185 -14.12 18.92 14.41
C GLY A 185 -14.51 20.40 14.53
N HIS A 186 -15.68 20.82 14.02
CA HIS A 186 -16.10 22.23 14.11
C HIS A 186 -17.45 22.41 14.83
N GLU A 187 -17.43 22.14 16.14
CA GLU A 187 -18.23 22.90 17.11
C GLU A 187 -17.26 23.52 18.11
N GLY A 188 -16.98 24.82 17.95
CA GLY A 188 -16.11 25.60 18.83
C GLY A 188 -16.11 27.08 18.44
#